data_AF-A0A154KTW1-F1
#
_entry.id   AF-A0A154KTW1-F1
#
_cell.length_a   1.000
_cell.length_b   1.000
_cell.length_c   1.000
_cell.angle_alpha   90.00
_cell.angle_beta   90.00
_cell.angle_gamma   90.00
#
_symmetry.space_group_name_H-M   'P 1'
#
loop_
_entity.id
_entity.type
_entity.pdbx_description
1 polymer ?
#
loop_
_entity_poly.entity_id
_entity_poly.type
_entity_poly.pdbx_seq_one_letter_code
_entity_poly.pdbx_strand_id
1 'polypeptide(L)'
;MRLRHSFICAAALASLALAGCSGSNLVPNTASGGGSDSKGGGQPIPSFTQFTDIPMPSNSSLDMDRSIIFGASDAWHGRLVMNSGGTPAQMYDFYEREMPNFGWSKVTVVRADISVMVYDRESRVATIKLQGGSFAGSTVDITVSPKG
;
A
#
# COMPACT_ATOMS: atom_id res chain seq x y z
N MET A 1 16.78 -45.36 48.26
CA MET A 1 16.16 -44.03 48.07
C MET A 1 16.90 -43.20 46.99
N ARG A 2 17.32 -43.83 45.89
CA ARG A 2 18.09 -43.24 44.77
C ARG A 2 17.20 -42.79 43.59
N LEU A 3 15.96 -42.39 43.89
CA LEU A 3 14.94 -42.08 42.87
C LEU A 3 14.53 -40.60 42.86
N ARG A 4 15.12 -39.76 43.72
CA ARG A 4 14.82 -38.32 43.82
C ARG A 4 15.95 -37.42 43.26
N HIS A 5 17.05 -38.00 42.80
CA HIS A 5 18.14 -37.27 42.14
C HIS A 5 18.17 -37.45 40.61
N SER A 6 17.41 -38.42 40.08
CA SER A 6 17.24 -38.59 38.63
C SER A 6 16.41 -37.48 37.98
N PHE A 7 15.63 -36.73 38.77
CA PHE A 7 14.79 -35.63 38.28
C PHE A 7 15.44 -34.24 38.31
N ILE A 8 16.64 -34.11 38.90
CA ILE A 8 17.37 -32.82 38.97
C ILE A 8 18.43 -32.72 37.86
N CYS A 9 18.79 -33.83 37.20
CA CYS A 9 19.73 -33.85 36.06
C CYS A 9 19.05 -33.76 34.68
N ALA A 10 17.71 -33.79 34.61
CA ALA A 10 16.97 -33.74 33.35
C ALA A 10 16.74 -32.30 32.81
N ALA A 11 17.38 -31.29 33.40
CA ALA A 11 17.26 -29.89 33.00
C ALA A 11 18.51 -29.33 32.28
N ALA A 12 19.53 -30.15 32.00
CA ALA A 12 20.85 -29.63 31.60
C ALA A 12 21.35 -30.02 30.19
N LEU A 13 20.54 -30.67 29.34
CA LEU A 13 21.04 -31.23 28.06
C LEU A 13 20.14 -30.97 26.84
N ALA A 14 19.50 -29.81 26.76
CA ALA A 14 18.77 -29.40 25.55
C ALA A 14 19.54 -28.32 24.76
N SER A 15 20.28 -28.82 23.77
CA SER A 15 20.57 -28.18 22.47
C SER A 15 21.28 -26.82 22.47
N LEU A 16 22.61 -26.91 22.54
CA LEU A 16 23.55 -25.97 21.95
C LEU A 16 23.73 -26.34 20.47
N ALA A 17 23.29 -25.48 19.55
CA ALA A 17 23.85 -25.23 18.20
C ALA A 17 22.78 -24.81 17.18
N LEU A 18 22.71 -23.50 16.90
CA LEU A 18 22.61 -22.98 15.55
C LEU A 18 23.50 -21.75 15.44
N ALA A 19 24.65 -21.96 14.81
CA ALA A 19 25.48 -20.89 14.27
C ALA A 19 24.72 -20.26 13.09
N GLY A 20 24.18 -19.06 13.30
CA GLY A 20 23.66 -18.21 12.24
C GLY A 20 24.51 -16.95 12.14
N CYS A 21 25.51 -16.97 11.26
CA CYS A 21 26.13 -15.75 10.76
C CYS A 21 25.40 -15.33 9.49
N SER A 22 24.55 -14.32 9.59
CA SER A 22 24.13 -13.51 8.44
C SER A 22 24.48 -12.07 8.77
N GLY A 23 25.61 -11.62 8.21
CA GLY A 23 26.01 -10.24 8.25
C GLY A 23 25.05 -9.38 7.44
N SER A 24 24.57 -8.30 8.06
CA SER A 24 24.09 -7.10 7.38
C SER A 24 24.39 -5.91 8.28
N ASN A 25 25.20 -5.01 7.74
CA ASN A 25 25.64 -3.76 8.34
C ASN A 25 24.50 -2.99 9.02
N LEU A 26 24.58 -2.83 10.34
CA LEU A 26 23.83 -1.81 11.06
C LEU A 26 24.74 -0.60 11.21
N VAL A 27 24.65 0.31 10.23
CA VAL A 27 25.12 1.69 10.40
C VAL A 27 24.27 2.32 11.50
N PRO A 28 24.86 2.92 12.54
CA PRO A 28 24.10 3.70 13.52
C PRO A 28 23.64 4.98 12.82
N ASN A 29 22.35 5.11 12.52
CA ASN A 29 21.77 6.42 12.22
C ASN A 29 21.59 7.14 13.56
N THR A 30 22.66 7.80 14.01
CA THR A 30 22.61 8.77 15.10
C THR A 30 21.68 9.91 14.71
N ALA A 31 20.54 9.99 15.38
CA ALA A 31 19.70 11.18 15.37
C ALA A 31 20.43 12.33 16.09
N SER A 32 20.60 13.48 15.43
CA SER A 32 20.58 14.79 16.07
C SER A 32 20.78 15.92 15.06
N GLY A 33 19.87 16.90 15.09
CA GLY A 33 20.24 18.30 14.88
C GLY A 33 19.89 18.87 13.52
N GLY A 34 18.96 19.83 13.52
CA GLY A 34 18.51 20.57 12.35
C GLY A 34 19.58 21.45 11.71
N GLY A 35 19.26 21.96 10.52
CA GLY A 35 19.97 23.06 9.89
C GLY A 35 20.22 22.85 8.40
N SER A 36 19.29 23.36 7.60
CA SER A 36 19.53 24.16 6.38
C SER A 36 20.40 23.64 5.23
N ASP A 37 19.77 23.63 4.05
CA ASP A 37 20.33 23.98 2.74
C ASP A 37 21.47 23.13 2.15
N SER A 38 21.13 22.27 1.18
CA SER A 38 21.45 22.52 -0.25
C SER A 38 21.39 21.25 -1.12
N LYS A 39 20.73 21.41 -2.27
CA LYS A 39 20.99 20.76 -3.58
C LYS A 39 21.36 19.27 -3.61
N GLY A 40 20.38 18.45 -3.98
CA GLY A 40 20.59 17.13 -4.58
C GLY A 40 19.34 16.75 -5.37
N GLY A 41 19.49 16.32 -6.62
CA GLY A 41 18.41 16.07 -7.58
C GLY A 41 17.42 14.99 -7.17
N GLY A 42 16.51 15.33 -6.26
CA GLY A 42 15.33 14.54 -5.94
C GLY A 42 14.37 14.60 -7.12
N GLN A 43 14.06 13.45 -7.69
CA GLN A 43 12.89 13.30 -8.55
C GLN A 43 11.69 13.94 -7.83
N PRO A 44 10.86 14.73 -8.55
CA PRO A 44 9.72 15.40 -7.93
C PRO A 44 8.87 14.35 -7.22
N ILE A 45 8.69 14.54 -5.90
CA ILE A 45 7.87 13.65 -5.10
C ILE A 45 6.47 13.69 -5.74
N PRO A 46 5.91 12.54 -6.17
CA PRO A 46 4.65 12.50 -6.88
C PRO A 46 3.53 13.06 -5.99
N SER A 47 3.16 14.32 -6.19
CA SER A 47 2.07 14.97 -5.47
C SER A 47 0.74 14.52 -6.06
N PHE A 48 -0.31 14.42 -5.23
CA PHE A 48 -1.68 14.07 -5.64
C PHE A 48 -2.18 14.85 -6.86
N THR A 49 -1.65 16.05 -7.08
CA THR A 49 -1.94 16.94 -8.21
C THR A 49 -1.55 16.38 -9.59
N GLN A 50 -0.80 15.28 -9.66
CA GLN A 50 -0.39 14.69 -10.94
C GLN A 50 -1.45 13.75 -11.55
N PHE A 51 -2.45 13.32 -10.78
CA PHE A 51 -3.49 12.40 -11.25
C PHE A 51 -4.74 13.20 -11.58
N THR A 52 -4.94 13.48 -12.86
CA THR A 52 -6.11 14.24 -13.34
C THR A 52 -7.27 13.34 -13.75
N ASP A 53 -7.03 12.02 -13.83
CA ASP A 53 -7.96 11.04 -14.36
C ASP A 53 -8.60 10.11 -13.32
N ILE A 54 -8.19 10.17 -12.05
CA ILE A 54 -8.78 9.35 -10.98
C ILE A 54 -9.42 10.27 -9.94
N PRO A 55 -10.71 10.07 -9.59
CA PRO A 55 -11.35 10.84 -8.54
C PRO A 55 -10.74 10.52 -7.17
N MET A 56 -10.45 11.58 -6.42
CA MET A 56 -9.89 11.46 -5.07
C MET A 56 -10.98 11.65 -4.02
N PRO A 57 -11.20 10.67 -3.11
CA PRO A 57 -12.15 10.84 -2.03
C PRO A 57 -11.68 11.89 -1.03
N SER A 58 -12.61 12.66 -0.48
CA SER A 58 -12.29 13.60 0.60
C SER A 58 -11.77 12.85 1.83
N ASN A 59 -10.85 13.47 2.58
CA ASN A 59 -10.22 12.87 3.75
C ASN A 59 -9.48 11.55 3.46
N SER A 60 -8.71 11.51 2.38
CA SER A 60 -7.86 10.39 2.03
C SER A 60 -6.38 10.77 2.03
N SER A 61 -5.53 9.79 2.33
CA SER A 61 -4.08 9.90 2.32
C SER A 61 -3.48 8.82 1.43
N LEU A 62 -2.55 9.19 0.54
CA LEU A 62 -1.84 8.28 -0.35
C LEU A 62 -0.66 7.64 0.39
N ASP A 63 -0.61 6.32 0.32
CA ASP A 63 0.46 5.50 0.86
C ASP A 63 1.56 5.38 -0.18
N MET A 64 2.60 6.21 -0.04
CA MET A 64 3.70 6.29 -1.00
C MET A 64 4.56 5.02 -1.02
N ASP A 65 4.65 4.32 0.10
CA ASP A 65 5.48 3.11 0.21
C ASP A 65 4.87 1.95 -0.58
N ARG A 66 3.54 1.90 -0.68
CA ARG A 66 2.82 0.87 -1.43
C ARG A 66 2.43 1.29 -2.86
N SER A 67 2.54 2.57 -3.18
CA SER A 67 2.21 3.14 -4.49
C SER A 67 3.42 3.16 -5.42
N ILE A 68 3.20 2.77 -6.69
CA ILE A 68 4.24 2.75 -7.73
C ILE A 68 3.63 3.38 -8.97
N ILE A 69 4.25 4.41 -9.52
CA ILE A 69 3.73 5.15 -10.67
C ILE A 69 4.81 5.23 -11.73
N PHE A 70 4.42 4.93 -12.96
CA PHE A 70 5.25 5.04 -14.14
C PHE A 70 4.61 6.03 -15.11
N GLY A 71 5.41 6.95 -15.65
CA GLY A 71 4.95 8.02 -16.54
C GLY A 71 4.54 9.30 -15.80
N ALA A 72 3.99 10.26 -16.55
CA ALA A 72 3.54 11.56 -16.05
C ALA A 72 2.14 11.90 -16.59
N SER A 73 1.43 12.76 -15.86
CA SER A 73 0.14 13.35 -16.20
C SER A 73 -0.97 12.36 -16.58
N ASP A 74 -1.19 12.17 -17.87
CA ASP A 74 -2.36 11.57 -18.52
C ASP A 74 -2.07 10.18 -19.09
N ALA A 75 -0.79 9.84 -19.23
CA ALA A 75 -0.32 8.54 -19.73
C ALA A 75 0.31 7.68 -18.62
N TRP A 76 -0.03 7.95 -17.36
CA TRP A 76 0.52 7.18 -16.25
C TRP A 76 -0.09 5.76 -16.17
N HIS A 77 0.70 4.83 -15.65
CA HIS A 77 0.28 3.49 -15.28
C HIS A 77 0.99 3.07 -14.00
N GLY A 78 0.42 2.13 -13.26
CA GLY A 78 0.96 1.68 -11.98
C GLY A 78 -0.12 1.38 -10.96
N ARG A 79 0.25 1.47 -9.68
CA ARG A 79 -0.61 1.19 -8.53
C ARG A 79 -0.63 2.37 -7.57
N LEU A 80 -1.81 2.80 -7.17
CA LEU A 80 -2.05 3.78 -6.13
C LEU A 80 -2.73 3.08 -4.95
N VAL A 81 -2.16 3.21 -3.77
CA VAL A 81 -2.73 2.68 -2.54
C VAL A 81 -3.05 3.83 -1.61
N MET A 82 -4.31 3.98 -1.24
CA MET A 82 -4.79 5.11 -0.45
C MET A 82 -5.59 4.62 0.74
N ASN A 83 -5.51 5.35 1.84
CA ASN A 83 -6.35 5.14 3.02
C ASN A 83 -7.37 6.27 3.07
N SER A 84 -8.65 5.92 3.08
CA SER A 84 -9.77 6.84 3.17
C SER A 84 -10.42 6.73 4.55
N GLY A 85 -10.86 7.86 5.10
CA GLY A 85 -11.67 7.88 6.32
C GLY A 85 -13.09 7.32 6.13
N GLY A 86 -13.58 7.22 4.90
CA GLY A 86 -14.92 6.68 4.60
C GLY A 86 -14.98 5.16 4.64
N THR A 87 -16.18 4.62 4.85
CA THR A 87 -16.41 3.16 4.84
C THR A 87 -16.22 2.58 3.43
N PRO A 88 -15.93 1.27 3.29
CA PRO A 88 -15.84 0.62 1.98
C PRO A 88 -17.08 0.82 1.11
N ALA A 89 -18.27 0.84 1.73
CA ALA A 89 -19.54 1.12 1.05
C ALA A 89 -19.60 2.54 0.48
N GLN A 90 -19.17 3.55 1.25
CA GLN A 90 -19.12 4.94 0.78
C GLN A 90 -18.11 5.10 -0.35
N MET A 91 -16.97 4.43 -0.27
CA MET A 91 -15.97 4.46 -1.36
C MET A 91 -16.48 3.78 -2.62
N TYR A 92 -17.21 2.67 -2.47
CA TYR A 92 -17.86 2.00 -3.59
C TYR A 92 -18.82 2.96 -4.32
N ASP A 93 -19.73 3.60 -3.58
CA ASP A 93 -20.71 4.52 -4.16
C ASP A 93 -20.02 5.75 -4.79
N PHE A 94 -18.92 6.21 -4.18
CA PHE A 94 -18.10 7.31 -4.69
C PHE A 94 -17.45 6.96 -6.03
N TYR A 95 -16.69 5.86 -6.11
CA TYR A 95 -16.02 5.47 -7.37
C TYR A 95 -17.02 5.07 -8.45
N GLU A 96 -18.17 4.49 -8.07
CA GLU A 96 -19.22 4.16 -9.03
C GLU A 96 -19.76 5.41 -9.73
N ARG A 97 -19.93 6.51 -8.99
CA ARG A 97 -20.45 7.78 -9.49
C ARG A 97 -19.39 8.64 -10.18
N GLU A 98 -18.20 8.75 -9.58
CA GLU A 98 -17.21 9.71 -10.04
C GLU A 98 -16.35 9.17 -11.19
N MET A 99 -16.03 7.87 -11.25
CA MET A 99 -15.19 7.32 -12.33
C MET A 99 -15.72 7.67 -13.74
N PRO A 100 -17.04 7.52 -14.03
CA PRO A 100 -17.60 7.98 -15.30
C PRO A 100 -17.42 9.46 -15.60
N ASN A 101 -17.47 10.33 -14.58
CA ASN A 101 -17.26 11.77 -14.75
C ASN A 101 -15.82 12.10 -15.19
N PHE A 102 -14.87 11.20 -14.92
CA PHE A 102 -13.47 11.31 -15.32
C PHE A 102 -13.16 10.58 -16.65
N GLY A 103 -14.19 10.16 -17.39
CA GLY A 103 -14.06 9.54 -18.71
C GLY A 103 -13.80 8.03 -18.68
N TRP A 104 -14.02 7.38 -17.54
CA TRP A 104 -13.92 5.92 -17.43
C TRP A 104 -15.26 5.24 -17.69
N SER A 105 -15.27 4.26 -18.58
CA SER A 105 -16.44 3.42 -18.86
C SER A 105 -16.44 2.19 -17.94
N LYS A 106 -17.62 1.82 -17.46
CA LYS A 106 -17.81 0.73 -16.50
C LYS A 106 -17.75 -0.62 -17.22
N VAL A 107 -16.80 -1.47 -16.86
CA VAL A 107 -16.70 -2.84 -17.38
C VAL A 107 -17.35 -3.83 -16.41
N THR A 108 -16.98 -3.76 -15.14
CA THR A 108 -17.49 -4.68 -14.11
C THR A 108 -17.44 -4.01 -12.76
N VAL A 109 -18.48 -4.18 -11.95
CA VAL A 109 -18.52 -3.67 -10.58
C VAL A 109 -19.13 -4.74 -9.70
N VAL A 110 -18.36 -5.24 -8.73
CA VAL A 110 -18.77 -6.29 -7.80
C VAL A 110 -18.62 -5.77 -6.38
N ARG A 111 -19.72 -5.83 -5.63
CA ARG A 111 -19.77 -5.46 -4.22
C ARG A 111 -19.63 -6.71 -3.35
N ALA A 112 -18.61 -6.72 -2.50
CA ALA A 112 -18.30 -7.79 -1.56
C ALA A 112 -17.49 -7.21 -0.39
N ASP A 113 -17.05 -8.08 0.55
CA ASP A 113 -16.16 -7.70 1.65
C ASP A 113 -14.90 -7.00 1.13
N ILE A 114 -14.36 -7.50 0.02
CA ILE A 114 -13.41 -6.78 -0.84
C ILE A 114 -14.14 -6.50 -2.15
N SER A 115 -14.57 -5.25 -2.35
CA SER A 115 -15.25 -4.86 -3.58
C SER A 115 -14.23 -4.64 -4.70
N VAL A 116 -14.58 -5.05 -5.91
CA VAL A 116 -13.71 -4.95 -7.09
C VAL A 116 -14.46 -4.25 -8.21
N MET A 117 -13.86 -3.22 -8.78
CA MET A 117 -14.44 -2.40 -9.83
C MET A 117 -13.43 -2.27 -10.97
N VAL A 118 -13.83 -2.65 -12.18
CA VAL A 118 -13.01 -2.59 -13.38
C VAL A 118 -13.63 -1.59 -14.33
N TYR A 119 -12.80 -0.66 -14.78
CA TYR A 119 -13.15 0.39 -15.71
C TYR A 119 -12.20 0.41 -16.89
N ASP A 120 -12.68 0.89 -18.02
CA ASP A 120 -11.87 1.08 -19.21
C ASP A 120 -11.88 2.54 -19.66
N ARG A 121 -10.78 3.00 -20.22
CA ARG A 121 -10.67 4.33 -20.81
C ARG A 121 -9.69 4.28 -21.96
N GLU A 122 -10.19 4.43 -23.18
CA GLU A 122 -9.40 4.38 -24.41
C GLU A 122 -8.48 3.14 -24.44
N SER A 123 -7.16 3.32 -24.35
CA SER A 123 -6.12 2.28 -24.34
C SER A 123 -5.71 1.81 -22.94
N ARG A 124 -6.49 2.12 -21.89
CA ARG A 124 -6.16 1.78 -20.49
C ARG A 124 -7.32 1.07 -19.78
N VAL A 125 -6.95 0.32 -18.74
CA VAL A 125 -7.88 -0.34 -17.82
C VAL A 125 -7.50 0.05 -16.40
N ALA A 126 -8.48 0.41 -15.59
CA ALA A 126 -8.33 0.67 -14.16
C ALA A 126 -9.06 -0.43 -13.37
N THR A 127 -8.37 -1.03 -12.41
CA THR A 127 -8.94 -1.96 -11.44
C THR A 127 -8.85 -1.33 -10.06
N ILE A 128 -9.99 -1.13 -9.43
CA ILE A 128 -10.13 -0.58 -8.08
C ILE A 128 -10.54 -1.72 -7.16
N LYS A 129 -9.77 -1.96 -6.11
CA LYS A 129 -10.12 -2.84 -5.01
C LYS A 129 -10.35 -2.01 -3.76
N LEU A 130 -11.48 -2.25 -3.11
CA LEU A 130 -11.91 -1.55 -1.90
C LEU A 130 -12.02 -2.56 -0.78
N GLN A 131 -11.36 -2.30 0.34
CA GLN A 131 -11.41 -3.16 1.53
C GLN A 131 -11.50 -2.32 2.81
N GLY A 132 -12.01 -2.93 3.89
CA GLY A 132 -12.01 -2.30 5.21
C GLY A 132 -10.59 -2.00 5.71
N GLY A 133 -10.40 -0.84 6.33
CA GLY A 133 -9.14 -0.49 7.00
C GLY A 133 -9.01 -1.19 8.37
N SER A 134 -7.78 -1.32 8.88
CA SER A 134 -7.49 -2.05 10.13
C SER A 134 -8.05 -1.42 11.41
N PHE A 135 -8.38 -0.12 11.40
CA PHE A 135 -8.95 0.58 12.56
C PHE A 135 -10.29 1.22 12.22
N ALA A 136 -10.29 2.15 11.28
CA ALA A 136 -11.47 2.83 10.77
C ALA A 136 -11.22 3.24 9.31
N GLY A 137 -12.31 3.34 8.55
CA GLY A 137 -12.25 3.73 7.14
C GLY A 137 -12.01 2.56 6.19
N SER A 138 -11.36 2.84 5.08
CA SER A 138 -11.14 1.89 3.99
C SER A 138 -9.80 2.08 3.31
N THR A 139 -9.26 1.00 2.77
CA THR A 139 -8.11 1.04 1.87
C THR A 139 -8.58 0.87 0.44
N VAL A 140 -8.11 1.76 -0.42
CA VAL A 140 -8.40 1.78 -1.86
C VAL A 140 -7.10 1.44 -2.58
N ASP A 141 -7.10 0.36 -3.35
CA ASP A 141 -5.99 -0.05 -4.22
C ASP A 141 -6.45 0.10 -5.67
N ILE A 142 -5.85 1.04 -6.39
CA ILE A 142 -6.15 1.36 -7.78
C ILE A 142 -4.96 0.94 -8.62
N THR A 143 -5.16 -0.01 -9.53
CA THR A 143 -4.16 -0.42 -10.51
C THR A 143 -4.60 0.04 -11.89
N VAL A 144 -3.76 0.82 -12.57
CA VAL A 144 -3.98 1.27 -13.94
C VAL A 144 -2.93 0.64 -14.85
N SER A 145 -3.37 0.02 -15.93
CA SER A 145 -2.49 -0.59 -16.93
C SER A 145 -2.93 -0.24 -18.35
N PRO A 146 -2.00 -0.21 -19.32
CA PRO A 146 -2.35 -0.21 -20.74
C PRO A 146 -3.13 -1.48 -21.12
N LYS A 147 -3.99 -1.37 -22.13
CA LYS A 147 -4.58 -2.51 -22.86
C LYS A 147 -3.49 -3.08 -23.76
N GLY A 148 -3.31 -4.40 -23.72
CA GLY A 148 -2.41 -5.15 -24.61
C GLY A 148 -3.03 -5.45 -25.96
#